data_AF-A0A0R0AJV7-F1
#
_entry.id   AF-A0A0R0AJV7-F1
#
_cell.length_a   1.000
_cell.length_b   1.000
_cell.length_c   1.000
_cell.angle_alpha   90.00
_cell.angle_beta   90.00
_cell.angle_gamma   90.00
#
_symmetry.space_group_name_H-M   'P 1'
#
loop_
_entity.id
_entity.type
_entity.pdbx_description
1 polymer ?
#
loop_
_entity_poly.entity_id
_entity_poly.type
_entity_poly.pdbx_seq_one_letter_code
_entity_poly.pdbx_strand_id
1 'polypeptide(L)'
;MTSRSCTRAAAMAIMLGAFYAIPWLTWNGKPGFLLDIGTRQFHAFGLSMQPEQSVLLLWIALALIAALFLVTNLYGRIWCGYACPQSVLTRLFRNLARLTTLPAPYTSFGVAIRHASWAGIALWTGVTFVGYFTPIADLARNLAGFSLNGWEIFWISFYALATWANVLYLHEQVCTYLCPYNRVQHLITDSRTPSIQYDAARGEPRGMRSGHSESVLNRPRGLLDPETARDYAFRAAHPEIAGALPKFAPAHLGDCIDCGACVGACPIGLDIRTGHSSNCIECAACVDACDSSMVRHRFPAGLIRRTHIAAGQTDEKKSLRIKPLVFAGAMLICFAAAVLTASTLT
;
A
#
# COMPACT_ATOMS: atom_id res chain seq x y z
N MET A 1 11.25 -1.01 15.73
CA MET A 1 10.17 -1.18 14.72
C MET A 1 8.86 -1.44 15.45
N THR A 2 7.74 -0.89 15.01
CA THR A 2 6.43 -1.21 15.59
C THR A 2 5.90 -2.54 15.04
N SER A 3 5.00 -3.22 15.77
CA SER A 3 4.39 -4.48 15.31
C SER A 3 3.75 -4.35 13.93
N ARG A 4 3.09 -3.21 13.67
CA ARG A 4 2.43 -2.90 12.38
C ARG A 4 3.42 -2.84 11.20
N SER A 5 4.60 -2.25 11.40
CA SER A 5 5.62 -2.19 10.34
C SER A 5 6.18 -3.59 10.03
N CYS A 6 6.30 -4.47 11.03
CA CYS A 6 6.72 -5.86 10.83
C CYS A 6 5.68 -6.64 10.01
N THR A 7 4.39 -6.54 10.36
CA THR A 7 3.31 -7.21 9.61
C THR A 7 3.25 -6.75 8.15
N ARG A 8 3.44 -5.45 7.88
CA ARG A 8 3.51 -4.93 6.49
C ARG A 8 4.70 -5.49 5.74
N ALA A 9 5.88 -5.50 6.35
CA ALA A 9 7.09 -6.03 5.72
C ALA A 9 6.91 -7.52 5.38
N ALA A 10 6.31 -8.31 6.27
CA ALA A 10 5.98 -9.70 6.02
C ALA A 10 5.00 -9.87 4.84
N ALA A 11 3.89 -9.11 4.83
CA ALA A 11 2.92 -9.15 3.73
C ALA A 11 3.56 -8.79 2.37
N MET A 12 4.42 -7.76 2.35
CA MET A 12 5.15 -7.33 1.15
C MET A 12 6.12 -8.41 0.67
N ALA A 13 6.86 -9.04 1.59
CA ALA A 13 7.79 -10.11 1.27
C ALA A 13 7.05 -11.35 0.72
N ILE A 14 5.92 -11.72 1.34
CA ILE A 14 5.08 -12.84 0.86
C ILE A 14 4.56 -12.56 -0.54
N MET A 15 4.02 -11.36 -0.79
CA MET A 15 3.46 -11.02 -2.09
C MET A 15 4.53 -10.98 -3.18
N LEU A 16 5.67 -10.33 -2.92
CA LEU A 16 6.77 -10.25 -3.86
C LEU A 16 7.40 -11.62 -4.11
N GLY A 17 7.56 -12.42 -3.04
CA GLY A 17 8.03 -13.80 -3.13
C GLY A 17 7.09 -14.66 -3.97
N ALA A 18 5.78 -14.56 -3.76
CA ALA A 18 4.79 -15.27 -4.57
C ALA A 18 4.85 -14.85 -6.04
N PHE A 19 4.93 -13.54 -6.32
CA PHE A 19 5.07 -13.03 -7.69
C PHE A 19 6.32 -13.57 -8.40
N TYR A 20 7.46 -13.61 -7.71
CA TYR A 20 8.69 -14.15 -8.30
C TYR A 20 8.73 -15.67 -8.35
N ALA A 21 8.07 -16.38 -7.43
CA ALA A 21 8.17 -17.84 -7.33
C ALA A 21 7.15 -18.59 -8.19
N ILE A 22 5.92 -18.06 -8.35
CA ILE A 22 4.84 -18.76 -9.06
C ILE A 22 5.25 -19.24 -10.46
N PRO A 23 5.89 -18.44 -11.32
CA PRO A 23 6.29 -18.90 -12.66
C PRO A 23 7.30 -20.05 -12.67
N TRP A 24 8.07 -20.21 -11.59
CA TRP A 24 9.07 -21.28 -11.45
C TRP A 24 8.48 -22.59 -10.96
N LEU A 25 7.27 -22.57 -10.40
CA LEU A 25 6.60 -23.79 -9.97
C LEU A 25 6.34 -24.66 -11.19
N THR A 26 6.66 -25.94 -11.08
CA THR A 26 6.36 -26.94 -12.11
C THR A 26 5.39 -27.96 -11.53
N TRP A 27 4.51 -28.46 -12.40
CA TRP A 27 3.52 -29.47 -12.05
C TRP A 27 3.48 -30.50 -13.16
N ASN A 28 3.78 -31.77 -12.84
CA ASN A 28 3.86 -32.87 -13.81
C ASN A 28 4.73 -32.55 -15.04
N GLY A 29 5.87 -31.89 -14.83
CA GLY A 29 6.82 -31.55 -15.90
C GLY A 29 6.43 -30.36 -16.79
N LYS A 30 5.26 -29.73 -16.55
CA LYS A 30 4.84 -28.48 -17.20
C LYS A 30 4.94 -27.30 -16.25
N PRO A 31 5.02 -26.05 -16.73
CA PRO A 31 4.88 -24.85 -15.90
C PRO A 31 3.58 -24.91 -15.10
N GLY A 32 3.68 -24.66 -13.80
CA GLY A 32 2.58 -24.69 -12.85
C GLY A 32 1.62 -23.52 -13.04
N PHE A 33 2.08 -22.38 -13.55
CA PHE A 33 1.19 -21.31 -13.97
C PHE A 33 1.77 -20.62 -15.20
N LEU A 34 1.04 -20.67 -16.33
CA LEU A 34 1.49 -20.09 -17.60
C LEU A 34 0.27 -19.62 -18.41
N LEU A 35 0.33 -18.37 -18.87
CA LEU A 35 -0.62 -17.77 -19.80
C LEU A 35 -0.03 -17.86 -21.21
N ASP A 36 -0.15 -19.02 -21.84
CA ASP A 36 0.44 -19.25 -23.16
C ASP A 36 -0.43 -18.62 -24.26
N ILE A 37 0.00 -17.46 -24.74
CA ILE A 37 -0.65 -16.73 -25.83
C ILE A 37 -0.46 -17.46 -27.17
N GLY A 38 0.67 -18.14 -27.36
CA GLY A 38 1.03 -18.79 -28.62
C GLY A 38 0.14 -20.00 -28.91
N THR A 39 -0.03 -20.87 -27.92
CA THR A 39 -0.92 -22.05 -28.04
C THR A 39 -2.37 -21.74 -27.65
N ARG A 40 -2.65 -20.51 -27.19
CA ARG A 40 -3.95 -20.09 -26.63
C ARG A 40 -4.39 -21.02 -25.51
N GLN A 41 -3.48 -21.40 -24.62
CA GLN A 41 -3.79 -22.25 -23.47
C GLN A 41 -3.41 -21.57 -22.16
N PHE A 42 -4.26 -21.75 -21.17
CA PHE A 42 -4.01 -21.32 -19.80
C PHE A 42 -3.67 -22.54 -18.96
N HIS A 43 -2.44 -22.59 -18.46
CA HIS A 43 -1.99 -23.65 -17.55
C HIS A 43 -2.04 -23.15 -16.10
N ALA A 44 -2.74 -23.88 -15.24
CA ALA A 44 -2.83 -23.59 -13.81
C ALA A 44 -2.84 -24.91 -13.01
N PHE A 45 -1.70 -25.23 -12.39
CA PHE A 45 -1.47 -26.33 -11.45
C PHE A 45 -2.02 -27.68 -11.93
N GLY A 46 -1.68 -28.06 -13.17
CA GLY A 46 -2.11 -29.31 -13.79
C GLY A 46 -3.40 -29.20 -14.62
N LEU A 47 -4.17 -28.10 -14.48
CA LEU A 47 -5.28 -27.78 -15.38
C LEU A 47 -4.76 -27.06 -16.62
N SER A 48 -5.20 -27.48 -17.80
CA SER A 48 -4.93 -26.78 -19.07
C SER A 48 -6.27 -26.44 -19.69
N MET A 49 -6.59 -25.15 -19.74
CA MET A 49 -7.87 -24.64 -20.22
C MET A 49 -7.67 -23.87 -21.52
N GLN A 50 -8.57 -24.06 -22.48
CA GLN A 50 -8.69 -23.17 -23.63
C GLN A 50 -9.36 -21.84 -23.23
N PRO A 51 -9.26 -20.76 -24.01
CA PRO A 51 -9.80 -19.46 -23.64
C PRO A 51 -11.33 -19.50 -23.47
N GLU A 52 -12.02 -20.37 -24.21
CA GLU A 52 -13.47 -20.60 -24.08
C GLU A 52 -13.83 -21.19 -22.71
N GLN A 53 -12.92 -21.95 -22.10
CA GLN A 53 -13.05 -22.56 -20.78
C GLN A 53 -12.53 -21.66 -19.64
N SER A 54 -12.01 -20.47 -19.97
CA SER A 54 -11.49 -19.51 -18.97
C SER A 54 -12.58 -18.84 -18.13
N VAL A 55 -13.86 -19.18 -18.34
CA VAL A 55 -14.99 -18.75 -17.51
C VAL A 55 -14.76 -19.05 -16.03
N LEU A 56 -14.09 -20.17 -15.71
CA LEU A 56 -13.66 -20.48 -14.33
C LEU A 56 -12.77 -19.38 -13.76
N LEU A 57 -11.73 -18.96 -14.51
CA LEU A 57 -10.80 -17.92 -14.10
C LEU A 57 -11.51 -16.57 -13.96
N LEU A 58 -12.48 -16.28 -14.82
CA LEU A 58 -13.31 -15.08 -14.73
C LEU A 58 -14.12 -15.05 -13.42
N TRP A 59 -14.78 -16.16 -13.07
CA TRP A 59 -15.53 -16.24 -11.80
C TRP A 59 -14.61 -16.08 -10.58
N ILE A 60 -13.43 -16.69 -10.60
CA ILE A 60 -12.42 -16.51 -9.55
C ILE A 60 -11.98 -15.05 -9.48
N ALA A 61 -11.70 -14.40 -10.61
CA ALA A 61 -11.31 -12.99 -10.65
C ALA A 61 -12.41 -12.07 -10.09
N LEU A 62 -13.68 -12.30 -10.46
CA LEU A 62 -14.82 -11.56 -9.93
C LEU A 62 -15.01 -11.78 -8.43
N ALA A 63 -14.84 -13.02 -7.95
CA ALA A 63 -14.88 -13.32 -6.51
C ALA A 63 -13.77 -12.59 -5.76
N LEU A 64 -12.55 -12.54 -6.30
CA LEU A 64 -11.42 -11.80 -5.72
C LEU A 64 -11.66 -10.28 -5.71
N ILE A 65 -12.27 -9.72 -6.77
CA ILE A 65 -12.67 -8.30 -6.81
C ILE A 65 -13.73 -8.00 -5.75
N ALA A 66 -14.76 -8.84 -5.64
CA ALA A 66 -15.80 -8.71 -4.61
C ALA A 66 -15.22 -8.84 -3.19
N ALA A 67 -14.28 -9.77 -2.98
CA ALA A 67 -13.53 -9.91 -1.73
C ALA A 67 -12.72 -8.65 -1.40
N LEU A 68 -12.02 -8.08 -2.39
CA LEU A 68 -11.30 -6.83 -2.23
C LEU A 68 -12.27 -5.70 -1.83
N PHE A 69 -13.43 -5.59 -2.47
CA PHE A 69 -14.44 -4.57 -2.14
C PHE A 69 -15.01 -4.77 -0.74
N LEU A 70 -15.29 -6.02 -0.35
CA LEU A 70 -15.73 -6.36 1.00
C LEU A 70 -14.69 -5.93 2.05
N VAL A 71 -13.44 -6.35 1.88
CA VAL A 71 -12.33 -5.98 2.78
C VAL A 71 -12.16 -4.46 2.81
N THR A 72 -12.30 -3.79 1.67
CA THR A 72 -12.20 -2.33 1.57
C THR A 72 -13.30 -1.63 2.35
N ASN A 73 -14.54 -2.10 2.24
CA ASN A 73 -15.67 -1.49 2.93
C ASN A 73 -15.56 -1.69 4.46
N LEU A 74 -15.08 -2.87 4.90
CA LEU A 74 -14.96 -3.23 6.31
C LEU A 74 -13.74 -2.59 7.00
N TYR A 75 -12.59 -2.60 6.32
CA TYR A 75 -11.29 -2.25 6.92
C TYR A 75 -10.60 -1.07 6.24
N GLY A 76 -11.27 -0.39 5.30
CA GLY A 76 -10.68 0.65 4.47
C GLY A 76 -9.64 0.09 3.51
N ARG A 77 -8.77 0.95 2.95
CA ARG A 77 -7.79 0.54 1.93
C ARG A 77 -6.55 -0.14 2.53
N ILE A 78 -6.75 -1.18 3.35
CA ILE A 78 -5.65 -1.96 3.90
C ILE A 78 -4.80 -2.60 2.79
N TRP A 79 -5.43 -2.99 1.68
CA TRP A 79 -4.74 -3.48 0.47
C TRP A 79 -3.66 -2.52 -0.02
N CYS A 80 -3.99 -1.24 -0.20
CA CYS A 80 -3.04 -0.20 -0.63
C CYS A 80 -1.84 -0.06 0.31
N GLY A 81 -2.02 -0.29 1.62
CA GLY A 81 -0.94 -0.19 2.61
C GLY A 81 -0.06 -1.44 2.73
N TYR A 82 -0.57 -2.62 2.37
CA TYR A 82 0.07 -3.91 2.70
C TYR A 82 0.48 -4.74 1.48
N ALA A 83 -0.32 -4.75 0.41
CA ALA A 83 -0.20 -5.71 -0.68
C ALA A 83 -0.48 -5.12 -2.08
N CYS A 84 -0.65 -3.81 -2.23
CA CYS A 84 -0.72 -3.23 -3.57
C CYS A 84 0.67 -3.29 -4.25
N PRO A 85 0.79 -3.79 -5.49
CA PRO A 85 2.08 -3.93 -6.18
C PRO A 85 2.86 -2.61 -6.22
N GLN A 86 2.16 -1.50 -6.48
CA GLN A 86 2.73 -0.17 -6.50
C GLN A 86 3.39 0.18 -5.16
N SER A 87 2.66 0.02 -4.06
CA SER A 87 3.17 0.30 -2.72
C SER A 87 4.33 -0.61 -2.33
N VAL A 88 4.26 -1.89 -2.68
CA VAL A 88 5.32 -2.89 -2.40
C VAL A 88 6.61 -2.48 -3.10
N LEU A 89 6.57 -2.21 -4.41
CA LEU A 89 7.73 -1.81 -5.20
C LEU A 89 8.31 -0.46 -4.75
N THR A 90 7.47 0.56 -4.54
CA THR A 90 7.97 1.87 -4.09
C THR A 90 8.61 1.77 -2.70
N ARG A 91 8.04 0.97 -1.78
CA ARG A 91 8.63 0.76 -0.44
C ARG A 91 9.94 -0.02 -0.53
N LEU A 92 10.02 -1.05 -1.37
CA LEU A 92 11.25 -1.80 -1.61
C LEU A 92 12.38 -0.88 -2.09
N PHE A 93 12.13 -0.07 -3.12
CA PHE A 93 13.12 0.84 -3.69
C PHE A 93 13.55 1.93 -2.71
N ARG A 94 12.62 2.50 -1.93
CA ARG A 94 12.94 3.49 -0.89
C ARG A 94 13.77 2.88 0.24
N ASN A 95 13.46 1.65 0.65
CA ASN A 95 14.26 0.95 1.66
C ASN A 95 15.66 0.68 1.16
N LEU A 96 15.80 0.23 -0.09
CA LEU A 96 17.09 0.03 -0.75
C LEU A 96 17.89 1.34 -0.86
N ALA A 97 17.24 2.47 -1.16
CA ALA A 97 17.89 3.78 -1.17
C ALA A 97 18.47 4.16 0.21
N ARG A 98 17.74 3.85 1.29
CA ARG A 98 18.22 4.09 2.67
C ARG A 98 19.44 3.23 2.99
N LEU A 99 19.41 1.94 2.62
CA LEU A 99 20.52 1.01 2.85
C LEU A 99 21.77 1.34 2.05
N THR A 100 21.61 1.99 0.89
CA THR A 100 22.70 2.40 0.00
C THR A 100 23.15 3.84 0.22
N THR A 101 22.60 4.55 1.22
CA THR A 101 23.08 5.88 1.59
C THR A 101 24.30 5.74 2.49
N LEU A 102 25.48 5.89 1.90
CA LEU A 102 26.76 5.77 2.59
C LEU A 102 27.32 7.14 2.99
N PRO A 103 28.03 7.26 4.13
CA PRO A 103 28.71 8.49 4.52
C PRO A 103 29.93 8.77 3.64
N ALA A 104 30.39 10.02 3.65
CA ALA A 104 31.64 10.39 2.99
C ALA A 104 32.83 9.57 3.53
N PRO A 105 33.80 9.17 2.68
CA PRO A 105 33.95 9.52 1.26
C PRO A 105 33.20 8.58 0.28
N TYR A 106 32.44 7.59 0.76
CA TYR A 106 31.83 6.54 -0.08
C TYR A 106 30.49 6.93 -0.72
N THR A 107 30.13 8.22 -0.73
CA THR A 107 28.83 8.71 -1.21
C THR A 107 28.55 8.32 -2.66
N SER A 108 29.53 8.47 -3.56
CA SER A 108 29.40 8.13 -4.98
C SER A 108 29.19 6.63 -5.20
N PHE A 109 29.91 5.80 -4.44
CA PHE A 109 29.76 4.36 -4.47
C PHE A 109 28.36 3.92 -4.00
N GLY A 110 27.83 4.55 -2.95
CA GLY A 110 26.46 4.32 -2.47
C GLY A 110 25.41 4.64 -3.54
N VAL A 111 25.59 5.75 -4.27
CA VAL A 111 24.72 6.11 -5.41
C VAL A 111 24.81 5.07 -6.53
N ALA A 112 26.02 4.63 -6.90
CA ALA A 112 26.19 3.61 -7.94
C ALA A 112 25.49 2.29 -7.57
N ILE A 113 25.69 1.78 -6.34
CA ILE A 113 25.02 0.56 -5.86
C ILE A 113 23.50 0.73 -5.89
N ARG A 114 22.99 1.90 -5.49
CA ARG A 114 21.55 2.19 -5.49
C ARG A 114 20.96 2.01 -6.88
N HIS A 115 21.53 2.68 -7.88
CA HIS A 115 21.04 2.62 -9.25
C HIS A 115 21.21 1.23 -9.86
N ALA A 116 22.33 0.55 -9.60
CA ALA A 116 22.56 -0.82 -10.03
C ALA A 116 21.52 -1.78 -9.44
N SER A 117 21.22 -1.64 -8.15
CA SER A 117 20.24 -2.49 -7.45
C SER A 117 18.80 -2.22 -7.92
N TRP A 118 18.44 -0.95 -8.15
CA TRP A 118 17.15 -0.58 -8.76
C TRP A 118 17.00 -1.15 -10.18
N ALA A 119 18.03 -1.04 -11.01
CA ALA A 119 18.04 -1.59 -12.36
C ALA A 119 17.94 -3.12 -12.33
N GLY A 120 18.69 -3.79 -11.45
CA GLY A 120 18.63 -5.25 -11.29
C GLY A 120 17.24 -5.75 -10.87
N ILE A 121 16.61 -5.10 -9.89
CA ILE A 121 15.24 -5.46 -9.47
C ILE A 121 14.25 -5.20 -10.61
N ALA A 122 14.35 -4.06 -11.29
CA ALA A 122 13.46 -3.73 -12.40
C ALA A 122 13.60 -4.73 -13.57
N LEU A 123 14.83 -5.09 -13.93
CA LEU A 123 15.12 -6.10 -14.94
C LEU A 123 14.54 -7.45 -14.57
N TRP A 124 14.78 -7.92 -13.34
CA TRP A 124 14.22 -9.17 -12.85
C TRP A 124 12.68 -9.16 -12.81
N THR A 125 12.09 -8.01 -12.46
CA THR A 125 10.63 -7.81 -12.52
C THR A 125 10.13 -7.97 -13.96
N GLY A 126 10.83 -7.40 -14.94
CA GLY A 126 10.52 -7.56 -16.37
C GLY A 126 10.63 -9.00 -16.84
N VAL A 127 11.71 -9.71 -16.49
CA VAL A 127 11.90 -11.15 -16.76
C VAL A 127 10.76 -11.97 -16.15
N THR A 128 10.38 -11.68 -14.90
CA THR A 128 9.30 -12.40 -14.22
C THR A 128 7.95 -12.14 -14.91
N PHE A 129 7.64 -10.90 -15.28
CA PHE A 129 6.40 -10.58 -16.01
C PHE A 129 6.30 -11.37 -17.31
N VAL A 130 7.38 -11.44 -18.09
CA VAL A 130 7.42 -12.26 -19.31
C VAL A 130 7.36 -13.75 -18.98
N GLY A 131 7.93 -14.17 -17.85
CA GLY A 131 7.87 -15.54 -17.33
C GLY A 131 6.45 -16.06 -17.03
N TYR A 132 5.46 -15.18 -16.89
CA TYR A 132 4.05 -15.56 -16.80
C TYR A 132 3.43 -15.93 -18.15
N PHE A 133 4.07 -15.59 -19.27
CA PHE A 133 3.60 -15.85 -20.64
C PHE A 133 4.50 -16.79 -21.44
N THR A 134 5.80 -16.81 -21.12
CA THR A 134 6.81 -17.72 -21.67
C THR A 134 7.40 -18.53 -20.51
N PRO A 135 7.63 -19.86 -20.65
CA PRO A 135 8.21 -20.66 -19.58
C PRO A 135 9.49 -20.04 -19.01
N ILE A 136 9.48 -19.68 -17.72
CA ILE A 136 10.54 -18.88 -17.12
C ILE A 136 11.91 -19.59 -17.12
N ALA A 137 11.91 -20.92 -17.07
CA ALA A 137 13.14 -21.72 -17.15
C ALA A 137 13.82 -21.59 -18.52
N ASP A 138 13.03 -21.55 -19.60
CA ASP A 138 13.55 -21.31 -20.96
C ASP A 138 14.04 -19.88 -21.08
N LEU A 139 13.26 -18.92 -20.57
CA LEU A 139 13.64 -17.51 -20.58
C LEU A 139 14.96 -17.26 -19.84
N ALA A 140 15.15 -17.89 -18.68
CA ALA A 140 16.39 -17.79 -17.91
C ALA A 140 17.58 -18.44 -18.63
N ARG A 141 17.38 -19.59 -19.29
CA ARG A 141 18.42 -20.23 -20.12
C ARG A 141 18.80 -19.35 -21.31
N ASN A 142 17.80 -18.81 -22.03
CA ASN A 142 18.03 -17.96 -23.18
C ASN A 142 18.71 -16.64 -22.79
N LEU A 143 18.34 -16.08 -21.63
CA LEU A 143 19.00 -14.89 -21.09
C LEU A 143 20.47 -15.18 -20.74
N ALA A 144 20.75 -16.31 -20.09
CA ALA A 144 22.12 -16.72 -19.75
C ALA A 144 22.98 -17.05 -20.99
N GLY A 145 22.35 -17.61 -22.03
CA GLY A 145 22.99 -17.93 -23.31
C GLY A 145 23.05 -16.76 -24.30
N PHE A 146 22.57 -15.57 -23.93
CA PHE A 146 22.44 -14.40 -24.83
C PHE A 146 21.69 -14.71 -26.13
N SER A 147 20.69 -15.59 -26.07
CA SER A 147 19.92 -16.11 -27.20
C SER A 147 18.43 -15.76 -27.14
N LEU A 148 18.09 -14.66 -26.46
CA LEU A 148 16.71 -14.16 -26.40
C LEU A 148 16.22 -13.75 -27.79
N ASN A 149 14.95 -14.04 -28.07
CA ASN A 149 14.33 -13.58 -29.30
C ASN A 149 13.94 -12.09 -29.20
N GLY A 150 13.65 -11.45 -30.34
CA GLY A 150 13.31 -10.01 -30.36
C GLY A 150 12.07 -9.65 -29.55
N TRP A 151 11.10 -10.56 -29.45
CA TRP A 151 9.89 -10.38 -28.65
C TRP A 151 10.19 -10.36 -27.14
N GLU A 152 10.98 -11.31 -26.67
CA GLU A 152 11.43 -11.40 -25.27
C GLU A 152 12.24 -10.16 -24.88
N ILE A 153 13.21 -9.77 -25.71
CA ILE A 153 14.04 -8.57 -25.47
C ILE A 153 13.16 -7.34 -25.33
N PHE A 154 12.21 -7.14 -26.24
CA PHE A 154 11.32 -5.99 -26.22
C PHE A 154 10.49 -5.94 -24.93
N TRP A 155 9.80 -7.02 -24.56
CA TRP A 155 8.92 -7.00 -23.38
C TRP A 155 9.66 -6.98 -22.05
N ILE A 156 10.78 -7.70 -21.93
CA ILE A 156 11.64 -7.62 -20.74
C ILE A 156 12.10 -6.17 -20.56
N SER A 157 12.61 -5.55 -21.63
CA SER A 157 13.11 -4.17 -21.59
C SER A 157 12.00 -3.17 -21.29
N PHE A 158 10.82 -3.34 -21.92
CA PHE A 158 9.65 -2.51 -21.68
C PHE A 158 9.19 -2.56 -20.22
N TYR A 159 8.97 -3.76 -19.67
CA TYR A 159 8.51 -3.90 -18.28
C TYR A 159 9.58 -3.49 -17.27
N ALA A 160 10.86 -3.73 -17.56
CA ALA A 160 11.96 -3.25 -16.73
C ALA A 160 12.01 -1.71 -16.71
N LEU A 161 11.97 -1.07 -17.87
CA LEU A 161 11.95 0.39 -17.98
C LEU A 161 10.71 0.97 -17.33
N ALA A 162 9.53 0.40 -17.56
CA ALA A 162 8.28 0.82 -16.95
C ALA A 162 8.34 0.70 -15.42
N THR A 163 8.87 -0.40 -14.89
CA THR A 163 9.02 -0.60 -13.44
C THR A 163 9.98 0.43 -12.83
N TRP A 164 11.14 0.65 -13.47
CA TRP A 164 12.12 1.63 -13.03
C TRP A 164 11.56 3.07 -13.09
N ALA A 165 10.97 3.46 -14.22
CA ALA A 165 10.39 4.79 -14.43
C ALA A 165 9.21 5.06 -13.48
N ASN A 166 8.38 4.04 -13.25
CA ASN A 166 7.25 4.11 -12.35
C ASN A 166 7.68 4.49 -10.93
N VAL A 167 8.71 3.85 -10.40
CA VAL A 167 9.12 4.10 -9.02
C VAL A 167 9.88 5.42 -8.86
N LEU A 168 10.71 5.80 -9.84
CA LEU A 168 11.51 7.02 -9.76
C LEU A 168 10.71 8.28 -10.07
N TYR A 169 9.85 8.25 -11.10
CA TYR A 169 9.23 9.45 -11.64
C TYR A 169 7.70 9.46 -11.54
N LEU A 170 7.05 8.30 -11.75
CA LEU A 170 5.60 8.25 -11.92
C LEU A 170 4.82 7.77 -10.69
N HIS A 171 5.48 7.58 -9.54
CA HIS A 171 4.88 6.88 -8.40
C HIS A 171 3.61 7.58 -7.87
N GLU A 172 3.61 8.90 -7.89
CA GLU A 172 2.45 9.74 -7.55
C GLU A 172 1.33 9.62 -8.60
N GLN A 173 1.73 9.66 -9.87
CA GLN A 173 0.81 9.65 -11.01
C GLN A 173 0.07 8.32 -11.13
N VAL A 174 0.74 7.21 -10.85
CA VAL A 174 0.13 5.89 -10.91
C VAL A 174 -0.97 5.74 -9.86
N CYS A 175 -0.71 6.14 -8.61
CA CYS A 175 -1.71 6.06 -7.55
C CYS A 175 -2.89 7.00 -7.77
N THR A 176 -2.64 8.20 -8.30
CA THR A 176 -3.64 9.26 -8.44
C THR A 176 -4.47 9.11 -9.71
N TYR A 177 -3.82 8.89 -10.86
CA TYR A 177 -4.46 8.93 -12.17
C TYR A 177 -4.62 7.57 -12.82
N LEU A 178 -3.63 6.66 -12.73
CA LEU A 178 -3.69 5.38 -13.42
C LEU A 178 -4.53 4.34 -12.65
N CYS A 179 -4.48 4.37 -11.32
CA CYS A 179 -5.11 3.36 -10.49
C CYS A 179 -6.65 3.41 -10.57
N PRO A 180 -7.30 2.41 -11.18
CA PRO A 180 -8.77 2.40 -11.28
C PRO A 180 -9.41 2.25 -9.89
N TYR A 181 -8.75 1.54 -8.97
CA TYR A 181 -9.22 1.31 -7.61
C TYR A 181 -9.34 2.61 -6.79
N ASN A 182 -8.52 3.63 -7.07
CA ASN A 182 -8.67 4.96 -6.46
C ASN A 182 -9.97 5.64 -6.88
N ARG A 183 -10.34 5.51 -8.15
CA ARG A 183 -11.51 6.18 -8.71
C ARG A 183 -12.82 5.57 -8.21
N VAL A 184 -12.90 4.24 -8.14
CA VAL A 184 -14.14 3.55 -7.71
C VAL A 184 -14.31 3.49 -6.18
N GLN A 185 -13.34 3.96 -5.40
CA GLN A 185 -13.35 3.81 -3.95
C GLN A 185 -14.57 4.43 -3.27
N HIS A 186 -14.98 5.62 -3.70
CA HIS A 186 -16.13 6.33 -3.11
C HIS A 186 -17.45 5.54 -3.26
N LEU A 187 -17.55 4.66 -4.26
CA LEU A 187 -18.69 3.74 -4.43
C LEU A 187 -18.64 2.59 -3.42
N ILE A 188 -17.43 2.14 -3.06
CA ILE A 188 -17.18 0.99 -2.17
C ILE A 188 -17.30 1.38 -0.70
N THR A 189 -16.77 2.54 -0.31
CA THR A 189 -16.71 2.99 1.09
C THR A 189 -18.00 3.65 1.57
N ASP A 190 -18.20 3.72 2.88
CA ASP A 190 -19.28 4.44 3.53
C ASP A 190 -18.77 5.22 4.77
N SER A 191 -19.64 5.96 5.45
CA SER A 191 -19.31 6.75 6.65
C SER A 191 -18.69 5.93 7.78
N ARG A 192 -18.97 4.61 7.81
CA ARG A 192 -18.46 3.68 8.82
C ARG A 192 -17.19 2.97 8.35
N THR A 193 -16.71 3.16 7.12
CA THR A 193 -15.44 2.60 6.67
C THR A 193 -14.26 3.28 7.40
N PRO A 194 -13.35 2.52 8.04
CA PRO A 194 -12.17 3.10 8.69
C PRO A 194 -11.23 3.78 7.69
N SER A 195 -10.72 4.95 8.05
CA SER A 195 -9.74 5.71 7.25
C SER A 195 -8.52 6.10 8.09
N ILE A 196 -7.41 6.45 7.44
CA ILE A 196 -6.23 6.96 8.14
C ILE A 196 -6.50 8.39 8.60
N GLN A 197 -6.33 8.64 9.89
CA GLN A 197 -6.58 9.92 10.53
C GLN A 197 -5.50 10.27 11.56
N TYR A 198 -5.34 11.57 11.77
CA TYR A 198 -4.54 12.16 12.83
C TYR A 198 -5.40 12.34 14.09
N ASP A 199 -4.87 11.93 15.24
CA ASP A 199 -5.51 12.11 16.55
C ASP A 199 -5.20 13.51 17.08
N ALA A 200 -6.04 14.49 16.71
CA ALA A 200 -5.88 15.88 17.14
C ALA A 200 -6.04 16.03 18.66
N ALA A 201 -6.91 15.26 19.31
CA ALA A 201 -7.14 15.34 20.75
C ALA A 201 -5.87 15.01 21.55
N ARG A 202 -5.10 14.07 21.03
CA ARG A 202 -3.79 13.69 21.57
C ARG A 202 -2.66 14.61 21.10
N GLY A 203 -2.70 15.02 19.84
CA GLY A 203 -1.57 15.65 19.16
C GLY A 203 -1.46 17.16 19.32
N GLU A 204 -2.59 17.86 19.41
CA GLU A 204 -2.65 19.33 19.44
C GLU A 204 -2.72 19.89 20.87
N PRO A 205 -2.31 21.15 21.15
CA PRO A 205 -1.55 22.00 20.24
C PRO A 205 -0.16 21.42 20.03
N ARG A 206 0.24 21.26 18.77
CA ARG A 206 1.52 20.67 18.38
C ARG A 206 2.66 21.65 18.58
N GLY A 207 3.85 21.13 18.88
CA GLY A 207 5.04 21.97 19.04
C GLY A 207 6.26 21.19 19.53
N MET A 208 7.43 21.82 19.38
CA MET A 208 8.69 21.21 19.76
C MET A 208 8.75 20.94 21.26
N ARG A 209 9.08 19.69 21.64
CA ARG A 209 9.15 19.26 23.04
C ARG A 209 10.37 18.38 23.28
N SER A 210 10.94 18.47 24.48
CA SER A 210 12.03 17.57 24.89
C SER A 210 11.51 16.14 25.09
N GLY A 211 12.27 15.15 24.61
CA GLY A 211 11.90 13.72 24.67
C GLY A 211 11.91 13.08 26.07
N HIS A 212 12.04 13.89 27.11
CA HIS A 212 11.97 13.46 28.53
C HIS A 212 10.59 13.73 29.15
N SER A 213 9.74 14.48 28.45
CA SER A 213 8.40 14.76 28.93
C SER A 213 7.46 13.60 28.62
N GLU A 214 6.58 13.26 29.57
CA GLU A 214 5.65 12.15 29.37
C GLU A 214 4.58 12.46 28.32
N SER A 215 4.01 11.41 27.74
CA SER A 215 2.87 11.52 26.82
C SER A 215 1.67 12.17 27.49
N VAL A 216 0.82 12.83 26.70
CA VAL A 216 -0.48 13.34 27.16
C VAL A 216 -1.36 12.27 27.81
N LEU A 217 -1.14 11.00 27.47
CA LEU A 217 -1.87 9.86 28.03
C LEU A 217 -1.51 9.57 29.50
N ASN A 218 -0.33 10.00 29.95
CA ASN A 218 0.20 9.69 31.27
C ASN A 218 0.33 10.91 32.18
N ARG A 219 -0.07 12.10 31.70
CA ARG A 219 0.05 13.36 32.46
C ARG A 219 -1.32 14.00 32.72
N PRO A 220 -1.45 14.86 33.74
CA PRO A 220 -2.74 15.44 34.15
C PRO A 220 -3.50 16.21 33.06
N ARG A 221 -2.78 16.75 32.07
CA ARG A 221 -3.38 17.47 30.93
C ARG A 221 -4.40 16.61 30.17
N GLY A 222 -4.12 15.32 29.98
CA GLY A 222 -5.01 14.40 29.27
C GLY A 222 -5.22 14.72 27.78
N LEU A 223 -6.29 14.18 27.20
CA LEU A 223 -6.73 14.46 25.83
C LEU A 223 -7.56 15.75 25.80
N LEU A 224 -7.45 16.51 24.72
CA LEU A 224 -8.38 17.62 24.47
C LEU A 224 -9.77 17.09 24.12
N ASP A 225 -10.79 17.90 24.37
CA ASP A 225 -12.09 17.66 23.79
C ASP A 225 -12.01 17.76 22.25
N PRO A 226 -12.90 17.06 21.50
CA PRO A 226 -12.82 17.00 20.05
C PRO A 226 -13.01 18.34 19.34
N GLU A 227 -13.66 19.33 19.96
CA GLU A 227 -13.89 20.63 19.35
C GLU A 227 -12.63 21.48 19.44
N THR A 228 -12.08 21.65 20.65
CA THR A 228 -10.82 22.35 20.88
C THR A 228 -9.67 21.71 20.11
N ALA A 229 -9.62 20.37 20.03
CA ALA A 229 -8.63 19.65 19.25
C ALA A 229 -8.67 20.01 17.76
N ARG A 230 -9.88 20.07 17.17
CA ARG A 230 -10.08 20.43 15.77
C ARG A 230 -9.78 21.90 15.53
N ASP A 231 -10.15 22.79 16.45
CA ASP A 231 -9.80 24.21 16.38
C ASP A 231 -8.29 24.39 16.33
N TYR A 232 -7.52 23.78 17.24
CA TYR A 232 -6.06 23.86 17.19
C TYR A 232 -5.48 23.31 15.89
N ALA A 233 -5.94 22.14 15.43
CA ALA A 233 -5.48 21.54 14.18
C ALA A 233 -5.75 22.47 12.99
N PHE A 234 -6.94 23.09 12.94
CA PHE A 234 -7.35 24.04 11.92
C PHE A 234 -6.48 25.30 11.94
N ARG A 235 -6.31 25.94 13.11
CA ARG A 235 -5.48 27.14 13.24
C ARG A 235 -4.02 26.88 12.91
N ALA A 236 -3.51 25.70 13.27
CA ALA A 236 -2.15 25.29 12.93
C ALA A 236 -1.96 25.00 11.43
N ALA A 237 -3.04 24.74 10.71
CA ALA A 237 -3.05 24.52 9.26
C ALA A 237 -3.23 25.81 8.47
N HIS A 238 -3.89 26.82 9.06
CA HIS A 238 -4.34 28.04 8.39
C HIS A 238 -3.90 29.32 9.13
N PRO A 239 -2.58 29.54 9.34
CA PRO A 239 -2.09 30.74 10.02
C PRO A 239 -2.49 32.05 9.33
N GLU A 240 -2.75 32.01 8.03
CA GLU A 240 -3.19 33.15 7.22
C GLU A 240 -4.62 33.62 7.55
N ILE A 241 -5.48 32.72 8.04
CA ILE A 241 -6.87 33.03 8.43
C ILE A 241 -6.98 33.14 9.96
N ALA A 242 -6.36 32.22 10.69
CA ALA A 242 -6.48 32.12 12.13
C ALA A 242 -5.50 33.01 12.92
N GLY A 243 -4.51 33.59 12.24
CA GLY A 243 -3.36 34.22 12.88
C GLY A 243 -2.35 33.21 13.43
N ALA A 244 -1.22 33.73 13.91
CA ALA A 244 -0.18 32.90 14.51
C ALA A 244 -0.66 32.30 15.83
N LEU A 245 -0.50 30.98 15.98
CA LEU A 245 -0.77 30.31 17.25
C LEU A 245 0.16 30.85 18.36
N PRO A 246 -0.35 31.03 19.59
CA PRO A 246 0.49 31.42 20.71
C PRO A 246 1.50 30.32 21.02
N LYS A 247 2.65 30.70 21.58
CA LYS A 247 3.63 29.73 22.06
C LYS A 247 3.12 29.10 23.37
N PHE A 248 2.92 27.79 23.36
CA PHE A 248 2.48 27.04 24.53
C PHE A 248 3.67 26.57 25.36
N ALA A 249 3.53 26.58 26.69
CA ALA A 249 4.50 25.93 27.57
C ALA A 249 4.48 24.39 27.34
N PRO A 250 5.60 23.68 27.58
CA PRO A 250 5.69 22.23 27.36
C PRO A 250 4.60 21.39 28.05
N ALA A 251 4.07 21.88 29.18
CA ALA A 251 2.98 21.25 29.90
C ALA A 251 1.65 21.22 29.14
N HIS A 252 1.42 22.17 28.22
CA HIS A 252 0.18 22.30 27.45
C HIS A 252 0.26 21.66 26.05
N LEU A 253 1.47 21.48 25.51
CA LEU A 253 1.72 20.89 24.18
C LEU A 253 1.27 19.45 24.09
N GLY A 254 0.60 19.05 23.01
CA GLY A 254 0.23 17.67 22.74
C GLY A 254 1.41 16.75 22.44
N ASP A 255 1.10 15.53 22.01
CA ASP A 255 2.12 14.52 21.66
C ASP A 255 2.74 14.75 20.28
N CYS A 256 2.17 15.63 19.44
CA CYS A 256 2.74 15.95 18.15
C CYS A 256 3.88 16.96 18.29
N ILE A 257 5.09 16.53 17.96
CA ILE A 257 6.31 17.36 18.04
C ILE A 257 6.55 18.25 16.80
N ASP A 258 5.56 18.33 15.90
CA ASP A 258 5.58 19.16 14.70
C ASP A 258 6.81 18.94 13.76
N CYS A 259 7.33 17.71 13.68
CA CYS A 259 8.53 17.39 12.90
C CYS A 259 8.31 17.29 11.38
N GLY A 260 7.07 17.35 10.90
CA GLY A 260 6.73 17.24 9.47
C GLY A 260 6.96 15.86 8.83
N ALA A 261 7.43 14.84 9.58
CA ALA A 261 7.77 13.52 9.03
C ALA A 261 6.59 12.83 8.32
N CYS A 262 5.37 13.03 8.79
CA CYS A 262 4.17 12.49 8.16
C CYS A 262 3.86 13.14 6.81
N VAL A 263 4.07 14.45 6.70
CA VAL A 263 3.89 15.25 5.46
C VAL A 263 4.95 14.86 4.44
N GLY A 264 6.22 14.83 4.84
CA GLY A 264 7.33 14.43 3.94
C GLY A 264 7.27 12.96 3.50
N ALA A 265 6.55 12.10 4.22
CA ALA A 265 6.33 10.71 3.81
C ALA A 265 5.13 10.54 2.85
N CYS A 266 4.29 11.55 2.69
CA CYS A 266 3.11 11.48 1.84
C CYS A 266 3.52 11.65 0.36
N PRO A 267 3.24 10.66 -0.51
CA PRO A 267 3.66 10.73 -1.92
C PRO A 267 2.92 11.78 -2.74
N ILE A 268 1.75 12.23 -2.27
CA ILE A 268 0.92 13.28 -2.91
C ILE A 268 0.92 14.58 -2.08
N GLY A 269 1.88 14.73 -1.16
CA GLY A 269 2.08 15.99 -0.41
C GLY A 269 0.99 16.39 0.59
N LEU A 270 0.06 15.49 0.95
CA LEU A 270 -0.97 15.81 1.94
C LEU A 270 -0.40 15.98 3.36
N ASP A 271 -0.82 17.04 4.03
CA ASP A 271 -0.70 17.15 5.48
C ASP A 271 -1.92 16.53 6.17
N ILE A 272 -1.76 15.30 6.66
CA ILE A 272 -2.82 14.53 7.33
C ILE A 272 -3.30 15.18 8.65
N ARG A 273 -2.55 16.15 9.19
CA ARG A 273 -2.91 16.83 10.44
C ARG A 273 -3.99 17.88 10.24
N THR A 274 -4.23 18.32 9.01
CA THR A 274 -5.29 19.30 8.67
C THR A 274 -6.67 18.63 8.53
N GLY A 275 -6.71 17.29 8.59
CA GLY A 275 -7.92 16.50 8.47
C GLY A 275 -7.82 15.43 7.40
N HIS A 276 -8.91 14.67 7.23
CA HIS A 276 -8.99 13.65 6.19
C HIS A 276 -9.30 14.30 4.84
N SER A 277 -8.39 14.16 3.88
CA SER A 277 -8.60 14.58 2.48
C SER A 277 -9.18 13.44 1.65
N SER A 278 -10.12 13.75 0.77
CA SER A 278 -10.65 12.82 -0.25
C SER A 278 -9.59 12.30 -1.22
N ASN A 279 -8.48 13.04 -1.37
CA ASN A 279 -7.36 12.65 -2.22
C ASN A 279 -6.42 11.65 -1.54
N CYS A 280 -6.63 11.34 -0.25
CA CYS A 280 -5.77 10.41 0.48
C CYS A 280 -5.79 9.01 -0.14
N ILE A 281 -4.64 8.57 -0.66
CA ILE A 281 -4.49 7.22 -1.23
C ILE A 281 -4.39 6.10 -0.17
N GLU A 282 -4.38 6.49 1.11
CA GLU A 282 -4.30 5.62 2.29
C GLU A 282 -3.17 4.56 2.30
N CYS A 283 -2.02 4.87 1.70
CA CYS A 283 -0.86 3.96 1.62
C CYS A 283 -0.13 3.73 2.97
N ALA A 284 -0.59 4.36 4.06
CA ALA A 284 -0.04 4.28 5.42
C ALA A 284 1.42 4.74 5.59
N ALA A 285 2.01 5.43 4.60
CA ALA A 285 3.37 5.95 4.72
C ALA A 285 3.50 6.99 5.86
N CYS A 286 2.50 7.85 6.03
CA CYS A 286 2.45 8.83 7.12
C CYS A 286 2.37 8.17 8.51
N VAL A 287 1.65 7.04 8.62
CA VAL A 287 1.57 6.24 9.85
C VAL A 287 2.95 5.70 10.23
N ASP A 288 3.66 5.07 9.29
CA ASP A 288 5.00 4.51 9.51
C ASP A 288 6.02 5.59 9.92
N ALA A 289 5.99 6.75 9.26
CA ALA A 289 6.88 7.86 9.54
C ALA A 289 6.60 8.50 10.91
N CYS A 290 5.31 8.69 11.24
CA CYS A 290 4.91 9.24 12.53
C CYS A 290 5.24 8.26 13.66
N ASP A 291 4.89 6.98 13.54
CA ASP A 291 5.23 5.97 14.55
C ASP A 291 6.74 5.89 14.81
N SER A 292 7.55 5.93 13.75
CA SER A 292 9.02 5.98 13.85
C SER A 292 9.50 7.21 14.62
N SER A 293 8.89 8.37 14.40
CA SER A 293 9.19 9.60 15.12
C SER A 293 8.76 9.51 16.59
N MET A 294 7.54 9.05 16.86
CA MET A 294 7.02 8.89 18.23
C MET A 294 7.92 7.97 19.06
N VAL A 295 8.28 6.80 18.53
CA VAL A 295 9.18 5.85 19.21
C VAL A 295 10.55 6.47 19.48
N ARG A 296 11.13 7.20 18.52
CA ARG A 296 12.42 7.88 18.70
C ARG A 296 12.38 8.91 19.82
N HIS A 297 11.25 9.61 19.96
CA HIS A 297 11.03 10.62 21.00
C HIS A 297 10.38 10.05 22.28
N ARG A 298 10.33 8.72 22.44
CA ARG A 298 9.78 8.02 23.61
C ARG A 298 8.28 8.29 23.89
N PHE A 299 7.53 8.61 22.84
CA PHE A 299 6.07 8.70 22.92
C PHE A 299 5.39 7.42 22.42
N PRO A 300 4.18 7.10 22.92
CA PRO A 300 3.39 5.99 22.40
C PRO A 300 3.12 6.14 20.89
N ALA A 301 3.17 5.04 20.14
CA ALA A 301 2.82 5.04 18.71
C ALA A 301 1.31 5.34 18.49
N GLY A 302 0.88 5.45 17.23
CA GLY A 302 -0.54 5.55 16.88
C GLY A 302 -1.16 6.94 16.97
N LEU A 303 -0.33 8.00 16.92
CA LEU A 303 -0.80 9.39 16.78
C LEU A 303 -1.49 9.60 15.42
N ILE A 304 -1.00 8.93 14.39
CA ILE A 304 -1.74 8.73 13.13
C ILE A 304 -2.10 7.25 13.07
N ARG A 305 -3.38 6.94 12.88
CA ARG A 305 -3.85 5.55 12.84
C ARG A 305 -5.05 5.42 11.93
N ARG A 306 -5.31 4.19 11.50
CA ARG A 306 -6.58 3.87 10.87
C ARG A 306 -7.64 3.75 11.96
N THR A 307 -8.68 4.55 11.86
CA THR A 307 -9.80 4.58 12.79
C THR A 307 -11.07 4.90 12.01
N HIS A 308 -12.22 4.61 12.60
CA HIS A 308 -13.48 5.18 12.10
C HIS A 308 -13.40 6.69 12.27
N ILE A 309 -13.93 7.44 11.31
CA ILE A 309 -14.13 8.89 11.49
C ILE A 309 -14.95 9.02 12.77
N ALA A 310 -14.46 9.83 13.71
CA ALA A 310 -15.25 10.24 14.86
C ALA A 310 -16.42 11.03 14.28
N ALA A 311 -17.49 10.33 13.93
CA ALA A 311 -18.77 10.93 13.65
C ALA A 311 -19.07 11.79 14.88
N GLY A 312 -19.11 13.10 14.70
CA GLY A 312 -19.69 13.98 15.70
C GLY A 312 -21.05 13.39 16.04
N GLN A 313 -21.18 12.94 17.29
CA GLN A 313 -22.42 12.73 18.03
C GLN A 313 -23.68 12.67 17.18
N THR A 314 -23.91 11.54 16.54
CA THR A 314 -25.27 11.00 16.48
C THR A 314 -25.13 9.52 16.68
N ASP A 315 -25.90 9.03 17.64
CA ASP A 315 -26.20 7.64 17.92
C ASP A 315 -26.77 6.99 16.63
N GLU A 316 -25.91 6.72 15.65
CA GLU A 316 -26.27 5.95 14.45
C GLU A 316 -26.59 4.55 14.99
N LYS A 317 -27.88 4.36 15.30
CA LYS A 317 -28.52 3.09 15.62
C LYS A 317 -27.81 1.99 14.86
N LYS A 318 -27.52 0.87 15.53
CA LYS A 318 -26.98 -0.40 14.98
C LYS A 318 -27.79 -0.85 13.74
N SER A 319 -27.58 -0.18 12.61
CA SER A 319 -28.28 -0.40 11.37
C SER A 319 -27.42 -1.32 10.52
N LEU A 320 -28.09 -2.24 9.84
CA LEU A 320 -27.45 -3.22 8.98
C LEU A 320 -26.65 -2.50 7.89
N ARG A 321 -25.36 -2.83 7.75
CA ARG A 321 -24.53 -2.31 6.65
C ARG A 321 -24.86 -3.09 5.37
N ILE A 322 -25.60 -2.47 4.46
CA ILE A 322 -26.03 -3.11 3.21
C ILE A 322 -24.83 -3.40 2.28
N LYS A 323 -23.93 -2.43 2.08
CA LYS A 323 -22.77 -2.57 1.17
C LYS A 323 -21.90 -3.82 1.43
N PRO A 324 -21.42 -4.10 2.65
CA PRO A 324 -20.62 -5.31 2.87
C PRO A 324 -21.43 -6.59 2.66
N LEU A 325 -22.74 -6.60 2.92
CA LEU A 325 -23.57 -7.77 2.60
C LEU A 325 -23.69 -7.98 1.09
N VAL A 326 -23.84 -6.92 0.30
CA VAL A 326 -23.85 -7.00 -1.16
C VAL A 326 -22.52 -7.55 -1.68
N PHE A 327 -21.38 -7.05 -1.19
CA PHE A 327 -20.06 -7.55 -1.61
C PHE A 327 -19.81 -8.99 -1.17
N ALA A 328 -20.22 -9.36 0.05
CA ALA A 328 -20.13 -10.74 0.52
C ALA A 328 -21.01 -11.69 -0.29
N GLY A 329 -22.25 -11.29 -0.59
CA GLY A 329 -23.17 -12.05 -1.45
C GLY A 329 -22.60 -12.23 -2.86
N ALA A 330 -22.11 -11.15 -3.49
CA ALA A 330 -21.48 -11.21 -4.80
C ALA A 330 -20.23 -12.13 -4.80
N MET A 331 -19.40 -12.05 -3.76
CA MET A 331 -18.24 -12.92 -3.59
C MET A 331 -18.64 -14.39 -3.51
N LEU A 332 -19.63 -14.71 -2.68
CA LEU A 332 -20.13 -16.09 -2.52
C LEU A 332 -20.78 -16.62 -3.80
N ILE A 333 -21.56 -15.81 -4.51
CA ILE A 333 -22.18 -16.19 -5.79
C ILE A 333 -21.11 -16.48 -6.85
N CYS A 334 -20.13 -15.58 -7.01
CA CYS A 334 -19.05 -15.79 -7.98
C CYS A 334 -18.19 -17.00 -7.60
N PHE A 335 -17.93 -17.22 -6.31
CA PHE A 335 -17.19 -18.40 -5.85
C PHE A 335 -17.97 -19.69 -6.10
N ALA A 336 -19.28 -19.72 -5.83
CA ALA A 336 -20.13 -20.86 -6.14
C ALA A 336 -20.17 -21.15 -7.65
N ALA A 337 -20.28 -20.12 -8.49
CA ALA A 337 -20.22 -20.24 -9.94
C ALA A 337 -18.85 -20.78 -10.42
N ALA A 338 -17.74 -20.37 -9.78
CA ALA A 338 -16.42 -20.93 -10.04
C ALA A 338 -16.38 -22.43 -9.71
N VAL A 339 -16.87 -22.84 -8.53
CA VAL A 339 -16.91 -24.25 -8.12
C VAL A 339 -17.77 -25.09 -9.07
N LEU A 340 -18.95 -24.59 -9.46
CA LEU A 340 -19.82 -25.24 -10.44
C LEU A 340 -19.12 -25.40 -11.79
N THR A 341 -18.49 -24.34 -12.29
CA THR A 341 -17.74 -24.38 -13.57
C THR A 341 -16.57 -25.36 -13.47
N ALA A 342 -15.84 -25.38 -12.36
CA ALA A 342 -14.75 -26.32 -12.13
C ALA A 342 -15.24 -27.78 -12.17
N SER A 343 -16.41 -28.07 -11.58
CA SER A 343 -17.00 -29.41 -11.60
C SER A 343 -17.41 -29.90 -12.99
N THR A 344 -17.61 -28.98 -13.94
CA THR A 344 -17.88 -29.34 -15.36
C THR A 344 -16.60 -29.56 -16.19
N LEU A 345 -15.44 -29.18 -15.64
CA LEU A 345 -14.13 -29.31 -16.30
C LEU A 345 -13.38 -30.59 -15.89
N THR A 346 -13.83 -31.26 -14.83
CA THR A 346 -13.31 -32.55 -14.35
C THR A 346 -14.03 -33.71 -14.99
#